data_AF-F8CE04-F1
#
_entry.id   AF-F8CE04-F1
#
_cell.length_a   1.000
_cell.length_b   1.000
_cell.length_c   1.000
_cell.angle_alpha   90.00
_cell.angle_beta   90.00
_cell.angle_gamma   90.00
#
_symmetry.space_group_name_H-M   'P 1'
#
loop_
_entity.id
_entity.type
_entity.pdbx_description
1 polymer ?
#
loop_
_entity_poly.entity_id
_entity_poly.type
_entity_poly.pdbx_seq_one_letter_code
_entity_poly.pdbx_strand_id
1 'polypeptide(L)'
;MRPARASWLGVLLAAALCACGGEGGRLEGSVTSLIDLRYDRAEAQLAEGELAVNFVTQQGTGTNTVLKVSARVADMIPEGYTGSLDVNLAEVLDSGAQRGAIGRNVLDEPARTFPALRVGGLKVKALPSQQGQRISGEFHVTFENGTHTYSGRTIFGSFEATVP
;
A
#
# COMPACT_ATOMS: atom_id res chain seq x y z
N MET A 1 -6.49 -63.34 34.64
CA MET A 1 -6.23 -63.31 33.19
C MET A 1 -6.58 -61.92 32.65
N ARG A 2 -5.58 -61.12 32.25
CA ARG A 2 -5.71 -60.07 31.20
C ARG A 2 -5.61 -60.81 29.85
N PRO A 3 -6.16 -60.33 28.69
CA PRO A 3 -5.90 -58.97 28.22
C PRO A 3 -6.95 -58.27 27.29
N ALA A 4 -6.75 -56.95 27.16
CA ALA A 4 -6.94 -56.11 25.95
C ALA A 4 -8.39 -55.88 25.44
N ARG A 5 -8.78 -54.74 24.86
CA ARG A 5 -8.17 -53.79 23.91
C ARG A 5 -8.87 -52.42 24.05
N ALA A 6 -8.15 -51.28 24.00
CA ALA A 6 -8.00 -50.38 22.83
C ALA A 6 -9.35 -49.81 22.34
N SER A 7 -9.57 -48.52 22.05
CA SER A 7 -8.70 -47.38 21.73
C SER A 7 -9.50 -46.11 22.04
N TRP A 8 -8.91 -45.17 22.79
CA TRP A 8 -9.39 -43.79 22.82
C TRP A 8 -8.58 -43.02 21.77
N LEU A 9 -9.14 -42.90 20.57
CA LEU A 9 -8.60 -42.11 19.47
C LEU A 9 -9.76 -41.28 18.91
N GLY A 10 -9.92 -40.08 19.47
CA GLY A 10 -10.87 -39.06 19.04
C GLY A 10 -10.13 -37.75 18.85
N VAL A 11 -9.38 -37.70 17.76
CA VAL A 11 -8.58 -36.61 17.21
C VAL A 11 -9.28 -35.24 17.36
N LEU A 12 -8.75 -34.39 18.24
CA LEU A 12 -8.92 -32.93 18.20
C LEU A 12 -7.88 -32.38 17.22
N LEU A 13 -8.15 -32.50 15.91
CA LEU A 13 -7.37 -31.76 14.92
C LEU A 13 -7.90 -30.32 14.90
N ALA A 14 -7.21 -29.46 15.63
CA ALA A 14 -7.30 -28.02 15.48
C ALA A 14 -7.04 -27.70 14.00
N ALA A 15 -8.12 -27.35 13.29
CA ALA A 15 -8.05 -26.72 11.99
C ALA A 15 -7.47 -25.31 12.21
N ALA A 16 -6.15 -25.24 12.34
CA ALA A 16 -5.37 -24.06 12.05
C ALA A 16 -5.53 -23.78 10.55
N LEU A 17 -6.68 -23.18 10.20
CA LEU A 17 -6.82 -22.39 8.99
C LEU A 17 -5.92 -21.17 9.19
N CYS A 18 -4.62 -21.37 9.01
CA CYS A 18 -3.74 -20.33 8.52
C CYS A 18 -4.31 -19.93 7.15
N ALA A 19 -5.25 -19.01 7.15
CA ALA A 19 -5.63 -18.22 6.00
C ALA A 19 -4.42 -17.36 5.63
N CYS A 20 -3.38 -17.99 5.09
CA CYS A 20 -2.30 -17.34 4.35
C CYS A 20 -2.83 -16.99 2.96
N GLY A 21 -3.95 -16.26 2.90
CA GLY A 21 -4.23 -15.43 1.75
C GLY A 21 -3.57 -14.10 2.07
N GLY A 22 -2.43 -13.80 1.45
CA GLY A 22 -1.77 -12.50 1.64
C GLY A 22 -2.81 -11.39 1.47
N GLU A 23 -3.04 -10.63 2.53
CA GLU A 23 -4.01 -9.55 2.53
C GLU A 23 -3.43 -8.39 1.72
N GLY A 24 -3.81 -8.31 0.44
CA GLY A 24 -3.48 -7.17 -0.40
C GLY A 24 -3.42 -7.51 -1.88
N GLY A 25 -3.72 -6.54 -2.73
CA GLY A 25 -3.52 -6.64 -4.17
C GLY A 25 -2.04 -6.82 -4.55
N ARG A 26 -1.73 -6.69 -5.84
CA ARG A 26 -0.35 -6.82 -6.34
C ARG A 26 0.12 -5.46 -6.82
N LEU A 27 1.36 -5.12 -6.45
CA LEU A 27 2.08 -4.03 -7.06
C LEU A 27 2.76 -4.53 -8.33
N GLU A 28 2.45 -3.88 -9.43
CA GLU A 28 2.91 -4.23 -10.77
C GLU A 28 3.46 -2.99 -11.49
N GLY A 29 4.03 -3.20 -12.67
CA GLY A 29 4.56 -2.15 -13.52
C GLY A 29 6.00 -2.37 -13.92
N SER A 30 6.49 -1.53 -14.84
CA SER A 30 7.82 -1.68 -15.42
C SER A 30 8.96 -1.42 -14.44
N VAL A 31 8.69 -0.81 -13.27
CA VAL A 31 9.70 -0.62 -12.22
C VAL A 31 10.12 -1.93 -11.54
N THR A 32 9.30 -2.99 -11.61
CA THR A 32 9.58 -4.30 -10.99
C THR A 32 10.86 -4.97 -11.52
N SER A 33 11.33 -4.56 -12.69
CA SER A 33 12.63 -4.97 -13.23
C SER A 33 13.83 -4.36 -12.51
N LEU A 34 13.62 -3.36 -11.66
CA LEU A 34 14.66 -2.61 -10.95
C LEU A 34 14.59 -2.77 -9.43
N ILE A 35 13.39 -2.96 -8.88
CA ILE A 35 13.15 -3.06 -7.44
C ILE A 35 12.10 -4.14 -7.15
N ASP A 36 12.23 -4.79 -6.01
CA ASP A 36 11.19 -5.68 -5.49
C ASP A 36 10.03 -4.84 -4.92
N LEU A 37 8.81 -5.15 -5.37
CA LEU A 37 7.56 -4.53 -4.92
C LEU A 37 6.69 -5.49 -4.10
N ARG A 38 7.19 -6.67 -3.73
CA ARG A 38 6.48 -7.56 -2.81
C ARG A 38 6.32 -6.88 -1.45
N TYR A 39 5.15 -7.04 -0.86
CA TYR A 39 4.78 -6.48 0.43
C TYR A 39 3.89 -7.47 1.19
N ASP A 40 3.82 -7.31 2.51
CA ASP A 40 3.04 -8.19 3.39
C ASP A 40 1.64 -7.64 3.66
N ARG A 41 1.53 -6.32 3.82
CA ARG A 41 0.25 -5.61 4.03
C ARG A 41 0.31 -4.17 3.53
N ALA A 42 -0.86 -3.56 3.37
CA ALA A 42 -0.99 -2.14 3.09
C ALA A 42 -1.60 -1.41 4.30
N GLU A 43 -1.12 -0.20 4.57
CA GLU A 43 -1.58 0.68 5.63
C GLU A 43 -2.04 2.00 5.04
N ALA A 44 -3.17 2.53 5.47
CA ALA A 44 -3.70 3.80 4.98
C ALA A 44 -3.84 4.81 6.11
N GLN A 45 -3.35 6.02 5.89
CA GLN A 45 -3.38 7.09 6.87
C GLN A 45 -3.81 8.39 6.20
N LEU A 46 -4.68 9.14 6.88
CA LEU A 46 -5.00 10.52 6.55
C LEU A 46 -4.51 11.39 7.71
N ALA A 47 -3.49 12.21 7.46
CA ALA A 47 -2.90 13.09 8.48
C ALA A 47 -2.49 14.42 7.85
N GLU A 48 -2.79 15.54 8.51
CA GLU A 48 -2.37 16.88 8.09
C GLU A 48 -2.78 17.22 6.63
N GLY A 49 -3.88 16.64 6.15
CA GLY A 49 -4.34 16.84 4.77
C GLY A 49 -3.58 16.02 3.72
N GLU A 50 -2.73 15.08 4.12
CA GLU A 50 -2.10 14.08 3.26
C GLU A 50 -2.76 12.71 3.47
N LEU A 51 -3.29 12.13 2.39
CA LEU A 51 -3.66 10.73 2.31
C LEU A 51 -2.45 9.92 1.85
N ALA A 52 -2.02 8.95 2.65
CA ALA A 52 -0.91 8.06 2.34
C ALA A 52 -1.35 6.60 2.38
N VAL A 53 -0.94 5.83 1.38
CA VAL A 53 -1.03 4.37 1.35
C VAL A 53 0.39 3.81 1.35
N ASN A 54 0.74 3.12 2.42
CA ASN A 54 2.04 2.51 2.64
C ASN A 54 1.94 1.01 2.39
N PHE A 55 2.75 0.50 1.47
CA PHE A 55 2.92 -0.93 1.25
C PHE A 55 4.14 -1.37 2.03
N VAL A 56 3.96 -2.26 2.99
CA VAL A 56 4.98 -2.55 3.99
C VAL A 56 5.32 -4.03 4.07
N THR A 57 6.58 -4.31 4.41
CA THR A 57 7.07 -5.65 4.76
C THR A 57 7.87 -5.60 6.05
N GLN A 58 7.77 -6.64 6.86
CA GLN A 58 8.56 -6.74 8.10
C GLN A 58 10.01 -7.14 7.79
N GLN A 59 10.96 -6.44 8.40
CA GLN A 59 12.38 -6.82 8.36
C GLN A 59 12.93 -6.84 9.80
N GLY A 60 13.10 -8.03 10.36
CA GLY A 60 13.50 -8.19 11.76
C GLY A 60 12.50 -7.54 12.71
N THR A 61 12.96 -6.61 13.53
CA THR A 61 12.10 -5.79 14.42
C THR A 61 11.61 -4.49 13.77
N GLY A 62 12.02 -4.20 12.53
CA GLY A 62 11.66 -3.01 11.79
C GLY A 62 10.62 -3.26 10.70
N THR A 63 10.17 -2.17 10.08
CA THR A 63 9.22 -2.18 8.96
C THR A 63 9.81 -1.43 7.78
N ASN A 64 9.81 -2.08 6.62
CA ASN A 64 10.16 -1.46 5.35
C ASN A 64 8.90 -0.94 4.67
N THR A 65 8.96 0.29 4.16
CA THR A 65 7.98 0.81 3.21
C THR A 65 8.50 0.56 1.80
N VAL A 66 8.05 -0.52 1.17
CA VAL A 66 8.49 -0.90 -0.19
C VAL A 66 7.98 0.09 -1.23
N LEU A 67 6.81 0.69 -0.97
CA LEU A 67 6.20 1.76 -1.73
C LEU A 67 5.32 2.62 -0.82
N LYS A 68 5.39 3.93 -0.95
CA LYS A 68 4.43 4.90 -0.40
C LYS A 68 3.79 5.63 -1.57
N VAL A 69 2.46 5.67 -1.61
CA VAL A 69 1.69 6.54 -2.50
C VAL A 69 1.05 7.59 -1.62
N SER A 70 1.41 8.86 -1.77
CA SER A 70 0.76 9.96 -1.05
C SER A 70 0.11 10.97 -1.97
N ALA A 71 -0.92 11.61 -1.43
CA ALA A 71 -1.69 12.65 -2.08
C ALA A 71 -2.04 13.76 -1.08
N ARG A 72 -1.80 15.01 -1.47
CA ARG A 72 -2.35 16.18 -0.79
C ARG A 72 -3.83 16.29 -1.14
N VAL A 73 -4.69 16.20 -0.14
CA VAL A 73 -6.15 16.10 -0.30
C VAL A 73 -6.91 17.10 0.58
N ALA A 74 -6.20 17.99 1.30
CA ALA A 74 -6.79 18.97 2.21
C ALA A 74 -7.87 19.84 1.56
N ASP A 75 -7.66 20.24 0.31
CA ASP A 75 -8.56 21.05 -0.53
C ASP A 75 -9.67 20.22 -1.19
N MET A 76 -9.61 18.90 -1.12
CA MET A 76 -10.56 17.98 -1.76
C MET A 76 -11.60 17.40 -0.80
N ILE A 77 -11.43 17.56 0.50
CA ILE A 77 -12.23 16.92 1.54
C ILE A 77 -13.02 17.98 2.30
N PRO A 78 -14.30 18.20 1.97
CA PRO A 78 -15.20 19.00 2.80
C PRO A 78 -15.32 18.44 4.21
N GLU A 79 -15.69 19.28 5.17
CA GLU A 79 -15.95 18.85 6.55
C GLU A 79 -17.00 17.72 6.58
N GLY A 80 -16.70 16.64 7.29
CA GLY A 80 -17.58 15.47 7.42
C GLY A 80 -17.63 14.55 6.19
N TYR A 81 -16.84 14.82 5.15
CA TYR A 81 -16.77 13.95 3.98
C TYR A 81 -16.11 12.60 4.31
N THR A 82 -16.76 11.50 3.94
CA THR A 82 -16.27 10.12 4.17
C THR A 82 -16.35 9.24 2.92
N GLY A 83 -16.72 9.84 1.78
CA GLY A 83 -16.96 9.14 0.53
C GLY A 83 -15.68 8.72 -0.21
N SER A 84 -15.87 8.23 -1.43
CA SER A 84 -14.80 7.84 -2.33
C SER A 84 -14.10 9.05 -2.95
N LEU A 85 -12.77 9.03 -3.00
CA LEU A 85 -11.97 10.10 -3.59
C LEU A 85 -11.26 9.59 -4.86
N ASP A 86 -11.35 10.36 -5.93
CA ASP A 86 -10.54 10.19 -7.15
C ASP A 86 -9.56 11.37 -7.23
N VAL A 87 -8.27 11.05 -7.19
CA VAL A 87 -7.19 12.02 -7.07
C VAL A 87 -6.31 11.94 -8.31
N ASN A 88 -6.15 13.08 -8.99
CA ASN A 88 -5.10 13.26 -9.99
C ASN A 88 -3.76 13.51 -9.27
N LEU A 89 -2.96 12.47 -9.09
CA LEU A 89 -1.66 12.58 -8.44
C LEU A 89 -0.67 13.44 -9.24
N ALA A 90 -0.85 13.56 -10.56
CA ALA A 90 0.02 14.35 -11.44
C ALA A 90 -0.36 15.84 -11.51
N GLU A 91 -1.45 16.25 -10.86
CA GLU A 91 -1.87 17.65 -10.80
C GLU A 91 -0.79 18.52 -10.15
N VAL A 92 -0.47 19.66 -10.76
CA VAL A 92 0.38 20.69 -10.16
C VAL A 92 -0.51 21.68 -9.42
N LEU A 93 -0.29 21.81 -8.12
CA LEU A 93 -1.03 22.74 -7.25
C LEU A 93 -0.50 24.17 -7.44
N ASP A 94 -1.24 25.17 -6.95
CA ASP A 94 -0.84 26.59 -6.99
C ASP A 94 0.54 26.87 -6.36
N SER A 95 0.95 26.02 -5.42
CA SER A 95 2.30 26.05 -4.82
C SER A 95 3.44 25.68 -5.80
N GLY A 96 3.13 25.22 -7.00
CA GLY A 96 4.07 24.64 -7.98
C GLY A 96 4.48 23.20 -7.67
N ALA A 97 4.09 22.65 -6.52
CA ALA A 97 4.32 21.25 -6.19
C ALA A 97 3.23 20.34 -6.78
N GLN A 98 3.62 19.10 -7.09
CA GLN A 98 2.68 18.08 -7.51
C GLN A 98 1.81 17.59 -6.35
N ARG A 99 0.55 17.25 -6.62
CA ARG A 99 -0.43 16.77 -5.63
C ARG A 99 0.00 15.45 -5.01
N GLY A 100 0.49 14.53 -5.84
CA GLY A 100 0.90 13.20 -5.42
C GLY A 100 2.41 13.01 -5.43
N ALA A 101 2.88 12.08 -4.60
CA ALA A 101 4.28 11.67 -4.55
C ALA A 101 4.39 10.15 -4.38
N ILE A 102 5.48 9.59 -4.92
CA ILE A 102 5.86 8.19 -4.74
C ILE A 102 7.13 8.13 -3.91
N GLY A 103 7.13 7.30 -2.88
CA GLY A 103 8.25 7.11 -1.97
C GLY A 103 8.59 5.64 -1.77
N ARG A 104 9.76 5.40 -1.20
CA ARG A 104 10.24 4.10 -0.71
C ARG A 104 11.18 4.37 0.46
N ASN A 105 11.09 3.55 1.49
CA ASN A 105 12.00 3.58 2.63
C ASN A 105 12.24 2.14 3.09
N VAL A 106 13.40 1.59 2.72
CA VAL A 106 13.80 0.22 3.06
C VAL A 106 15.07 0.31 3.88
N LEU A 107 15.09 -0.40 5.01
CA LEU A 107 16.26 -0.44 5.89
C LEU A 107 17.49 -0.90 5.11
N ASP A 108 18.63 -0.27 5.39
CA ASP A 108 19.92 -0.53 4.75
C ASP A 108 19.98 -0.27 3.22
N GLU A 109 18.91 0.29 2.62
CA GLU A 109 18.94 0.83 1.25
C GLU A 109 19.12 2.35 1.27
N PRO A 110 20.01 2.93 0.42
CA PRO A 110 20.06 4.37 0.24
C PRO A 110 18.70 4.91 -0.21
N ALA A 111 18.27 6.04 0.38
CA ALA A 111 17.06 6.71 -0.04
C ALA A 111 17.14 7.07 -1.53
N ARG A 112 16.11 6.69 -2.29
CA ARG A 112 15.98 7.01 -3.72
C ARG A 112 14.73 7.84 -3.95
N THR A 113 14.90 8.92 -4.67
CA THR A 113 13.79 9.78 -5.07
C THR A 113 13.14 9.22 -6.33
N PHE A 114 11.81 9.22 -6.39
CA PHE A 114 11.10 8.95 -7.64
C PHE A 114 10.95 10.26 -8.43
N PRO A 115 11.00 10.22 -9.77
CA PRO A 115 10.72 11.40 -10.59
C PRO A 115 9.30 11.92 -10.36
N ALA A 116 9.03 13.13 -10.84
CA ALA A 116 7.68 13.65 -10.98
C ALA A 116 6.80 12.70 -11.82
N LEU A 117 5.48 12.79 -11.62
CA LEU A 117 4.53 11.95 -12.33
C LEU A 117 4.03 12.67 -13.57
N ARG A 118 4.18 12.02 -14.72
CA ARG A 118 3.55 12.45 -15.98
C ARG A 118 2.07 12.10 -16.00
N VAL A 119 1.73 10.96 -15.42
CA VAL A 119 0.36 10.45 -15.27
C VAL A 119 0.24 9.90 -13.87
N GLY A 120 -0.84 10.19 -13.17
CA GLY A 120 -1.07 9.65 -11.85
C GLY A 120 -2.53 9.70 -11.45
N GLY A 121 -3.12 8.54 -11.20
CA GLY A 121 -4.46 8.40 -10.66
C GLY A 121 -4.42 7.59 -9.37
N LEU A 122 -5.17 8.04 -8.36
CA LEU A 122 -5.43 7.30 -7.13
C LEU A 122 -6.93 7.35 -6.86
N LYS A 123 -7.54 6.18 -6.70
CA LYS A 123 -8.93 6.05 -6.27
C LYS A 123 -8.97 5.34 -4.93
N VAL A 124 -9.66 5.93 -3.96
CA VAL A 124 -10.01 5.29 -2.69
C VAL A 124 -11.51 5.23 -2.54
N LYS A 125 -12.04 4.10 -2.07
CA LYS A 125 -13.49 3.92 -1.91
C LYS A 125 -14.05 4.63 -0.67
N ALA A 126 -13.22 4.88 0.33
CA ALA A 126 -13.55 5.61 1.54
C ALA A 126 -12.28 6.22 2.14
N LEU A 127 -12.44 7.30 2.90
CA LEU A 127 -11.33 7.91 3.63
C LEU A 127 -11.02 7.14 4.92
N PRO A 128 -9.73 7.06 5.33
CA PRO A 128 -9.33 6.60 6.65
C PRO A 128 -9.97 7.46 7.74
N SER A 129 -10.79 6.86 8.60
CA SER A 129 -11.47 7.58 9.69
C SER A 129 -11.37 6.89 11.05
N GLN A 130 -11.17 5.58 11.10
CA GLN A 130 -11.13 4.81 12.34
C GLN A 130 -10.02 3.76 12.33
N GLN A 131 -9.30 3.60 13.44
CA GLN A 131 -8.29 2.55 13.60
C GLN A 131 -8.89 1.16 13.33
N GLY A 132 -8.16 0.32 12.60
CA GLY A 132 -8.59 -1.02 12.19
C GLY A 132 -9.58 -1.03 11.03
N GLN A 133 -10.07 0.12 10.56
CA GLN A 133 -10.90 0.21 9.36
C GLN A 133 -10.12 -0.31 8.16
N ARG A 134 -10.80 -1.08 7.30
CA ARG A 134 -10.26 -1.47 6.00
C ARG A 134 -10.77 -0.54 4.93
N ILE A 135 -9.86 0.01 4.14
CA ILE A 135 -10.19 0.76 2.94
C ILE A 135 -9.64 0.05 1.71
N SER A 136 -10.28 0.20 0.58
CA SER A 136 -9.77 -0.33 -0.69
C SER A 136 -9.66 0.76 -1.73
N GLY A 137 -8.78 0.52 -2.70
CA GLY A 137 -8.51 1.46 -3.75
C GLY A 137 -7.61 0.89 -4.82
N GLU A 138 -7.28 1.74 -5.77
CA GLU A 138 -6.36 1.44 -6.86
C GLU A 138 -5.57 2.68 -7.22
N PHE A 139 -4.38 2.49 -7.75
CA PHE A 139 -3.59 3.58 -8.30
C PHE A 139 -2.87 3.13 -9.56
N HIS A 140 -2.55 4.10 -10.40
CA HIS A 140 -1.69 3.93 -11.55
C HIS A 140 -0.89 5.19 -11.76
N VAL A 141 0.43 5.04 -11.82
CA VAL A 141 1.37 6.14 -12.06
C VAL A 141 2.34 5.82 -13.18
N THR A 142 2.71 6.87 -13.91
CA THR A 142 3.81 6.88 -14.88
C THR A 142 4.72 8.05 -14.57
N PHE A 143 6.01 7.79 -14.41
CA PHE A 143 7.01 8.82 -14.15
C PHE A 143 7.34 9.63 -15.41
N GLU A 144 7.75 10.88 -15.22
CA GLU A 144 8.30 11.70 -16.30
C GLU A 144 9.50 11.04 -16.98
N ASN A 145 9.66 11.32 -18.28
CA ASN A 145 10.86 10.93 -19.01
C ASN A 145 12.05 11.81 -18.57
N GLY A 146 13.25 11.27 -18.63
CA GLY A 146 14.45 11.95 -18.14
C GLY A 146 15.62 10.99 -18.01
N THR A 147 16.61 11.40 -17.23
CA THR A 147 17.84 10.63 -16.99
C THR A 147 17.78 9.78 -15.72
N HIS A 148 16.68 9.86 -14.95
CA HIS A 148 16.53 9.08 -13.73
C HIS A 148 16.29 7.60 -14.04
N THR A 149 16.76 6.70 -13.19
CA THR A 149 16.60 5.24 -13.36
C THR A 149 15.12 4.81 -13.52
N TYR A 150 14.20 5.58 -12.92
CA TYR A 150 12.76 5.34 -12.97
C TYR A 150 12.03 6.13 -14.06
N SER A 151 12.73 6.94 -14.86
CA SER A 151 12.10 7.78 -15.87
C SER A 151 11.29 6.97 -16.89
N GLY A 152 10.10 7.45 -17.21
CA GLY A 152 9.16 6.81 -18.15
C GLY A 152 8.54 5.50 -17.66
N ARG A 153 8.89 5.02 -16.46
CA ARG A 153 8.39 3.76 -15.91
C ARG A 153 7.05 3.93 -15.23
N THR A 154 6.43 2.79 -14.95
CA THR A 154 5.09 2.68 -14.42
C THR A 154 5.07 1.87 -13.13
N ILE A 155 4.15 2.23 -12.24
CA ILE A 155 3.75 1.44 -11.08
C ILE A 155 2.23 1.51 -11.00
N PHE A 156 1.57 0.38 -10.79
CA PHE A 156 0.13 0.33 -10.56
C PHE A 156 -0.22 -0.83 -9.65
N GLY A 157 -1.39 -0.74 -9.03
CA GLY A 157 -1.88 -1.80 -8.17
C GLY A 157 -3.23 -1.47 -7.56
N SER A 158 -3.91 -2.50 -7.11
CA SER A 158 -5.06 -2.40 -6.20
C SER A 158 -4.60 -2.71 -4.78
N PHE A 159 -5.34 -2.23 -3.79
CA PHE A 159 -5.03 -2.47 -2.39
C PHE A 159 -6.28 -2.63 -1.54
N GLU A 160 -6.10 -3.38 -0.46
CA GLU A 160 -6.94 -3.36 0.73
C GLU A 160 -5.99 -2.99 1.88
N ALA A 161 -6.17 -1.80 2.45
CA ALA A 161 -5.28 -1.21 3.42
C ALA A 161 -5.99 -1.04 4.76
N THR A 162 -5.28 -1.31 5.85
CA THR A 162 -5.78 -1.11 7.22
C THR A 162 -5.35 0.26 7.73
N VAL A 163 -6.25 0.95 8.42
CA VAL A 163 -5.90 2.15 9.18
C VAL A 163 -5.18 1.70 10.47
N PRO A 164 -3.89 2.06 10.65
CA PRO A 164 -3.09 1.57 11.77
C PRO A 164 -3.56 2.09 13.13
#